data_AF-A0A534QSN2-F1
#
_entry.id   AF-A0A534QSN2-F1
#
_cell.length_a   1.000
_cell.length_b   1.000
_cell.length_c   1.000
_cell.angle_alpha   90.00
_cell.angle_beta   90.00
_cell.angle_gamma   90.00
#
_symmetry.space_group_name_H-M   'P 1'
#
loop_
_entity.id
_entity.type
_entity.pdbx_description
1 polymer ?
#
loop_
_entity_poly.entity_id
_entity_poly.type
_entity_poly.pdbx_seq_one_letter_code
_entity_poly.pdbx_strand_id
1 'polypeptide(L)'
;MVAGIVLLGISGSRDAGGRGVVSSAALLGVSVALLALMALAIPLGRSGRGASLPVLLGFAAGVLIGLAALYTKGLFLSLESGLPWFAWLVFLPLVLAANIGGIWVQQAGFQHGRALIVVAMNAVTNKVVTIIGGMMTLGELLPGDANLAAARLAGFVTILAGTAILTRFGGAEIGQATRAPVRA
;
A
#
# COMPACT_ATOMS: atom_id res chain seq x y z
N MET A 1 14.35 -2.82 5.25
CA MET A 1 13.15 -1.99 5.47
C MET A 1 13.47 -0.73 6.30
N VAL A 2 14.03 -0.86 7.52
CA VAL A 2 14.40 0.30 8.37
C VAL A 2 15.34 1.29 7.68
N ALA A 3 16.42 0.80 7.06
CA ALA A 3 17.33 1.65 6.30
C ALA A 3 16.64 2.45 5.18
N GLY A 4 15.64 1.85 4.50
CA GLY A 4 14.86 2.54 3.48
C GLY A 4 13.96 3.63 4.06
N ILE A 5 13.37 3.42 5.25
CA ILE A 5 12.60 4.43 5.97
C ILE A 5 13.50 5.62 6.34
N VAL A 6 14.71 5.35 6.83
CA VAL A 6 15.69 6.39 7.17
C VAL A 6 16.10 7.19 5.94
N LEU A 7 16.40 6.52 4.81
CA LEU A 7 16.74 7.20 3.54
C LEU A 7 15.59 8.09 3.03
N LEU A 8 14.35 7.61 3.11
CA LEU A 8 13.17 8.42 2.76
C LEU A 8 13.00 9.64 3.68
N GLY A 9 13.27 9.50 4.99
CA GLY A 9 13.22 10.61 5.94
C GLY A 9 14.28 11.68 5.68
N ILE A 10 15.49 11.28 5.31
CA ILE A 10 16.59 12.20 4.97
C ILE A 10 16.29 12.92 3.64
N SER A 11 15.74 12.21 2.65
CA SER A 11 15.32 12.82 1.39
C SER A 11 14.15 13.79 1.58
N GLY A 12 13.14 13.41 2.34
CA GLY A 12 11.93 14.22 2.54
C GLY A 12 12.16 15.48 3.38
N SER A 13 13.05 15.44 4.37
CA SER A 13 13.34 16.61 5.22
C SER A 13 14.07 17.74 4.49
N ARG A 14 14.78 17.43 3.40
CA ARG A 14 15.51 18.41 2.57
C ARG A 14 14.67 19.01 1.44
N ASP A 15 13.58 18.35 1.06
CA ASP A 15 12.70 18.74 -0.06
C ASP A 15 11.41 19.44 0.38
N ALA A 16 11.29 19.82 1.66
CA ALA A 16 10.09 20.38 2.28
C ALA A 16 9.59 21.72 1.70
N GLY A 17 10.26 22.28 0.68
CA GLY A 17 9.83 23.49 -0.03
C GLY A 17 8.75 23.25 -1.10
N GLY A 18 8.55 22.02 -1.57
CA GLY A 18 7.53 21.68 -2.56
C GLY A 18 6.19 21.35 -1.92
N ARG A 19 5.34 22.36 -1.67
CA ARG A 19 3.95 22.13 -1.22
C ARG A 19 3.19 21.34 -2.31
N GLY A 20 3.04 20.03 -2.11
CA GLY A 20 2.27 19.18 -3.00
C GLY A 20 0.80 19.63 -3.02
N VAL A 21 0.37 20.20 -4.15
CA VAL A 21 -1.04 20.53 -4.36
C VAL A 21 -1.77 19.22 -4.63
N VAL A 22 -2.77 18.89 -3.81
CA VAL A 22 -3.61 17.70 -4.03
C VAL A 22 -4.36 17.88 -5.34
N SER A 23 -4.00 17.09 -6.36
CA SER A 23 -4.82 17.01 -7.57
C SER A 23 -5.96 16.04 -7.33
N SER A 24 -7.11 16.56 -6.90
CA SER A 24 -8.32 15.77 -6.64
C SER A 24 -8.73 14.90 -7.84
N ALA A 25 -8.51 15.40 -9.06
CA ALA A 25 -8.76 14.67 -10.29
C ALA A 25 -7.81 13.47 -10.49
N ALA A 26 -6.52 13.64 -10.18
CA ALA A 26 -5.56 12.54 -10.22
C ALA A 26 -5.86 11.49 -9.15
N LEU A 27 -6.23 11.92 -7.93
CA LEU A 27 -6.60 11.03 -6.84
C LEU A 27 -7.83 10.20 -7.20
N LEU A 28 -8.88 10.82 -7.74
CA LEU A 28 -10.06 10.10 -8.25
C LEU A 28 -9.70 9.15 -9.40
N GLY A 29 -8.87 9.58 -10.35
CA GLY A 29 -8.44 8.75 -11.47
C GLY A 29 -7.68 7.49 -11.02
N VAL A 30 -6.74 7.64 -10.09
CA VAL A 30 -5.98 6.52 -9.50
C VAL A 30 -6.90 5.60 -8.71
N SER A 31 -7.81 6.15 -7.91
CA SER A 31 -8.79 5.36 -7.16
C SER A 31 -9.69 4.54 -8.08
N VAL A 32 -10.26 5.16 -9.12
CA VAL A 32 -11.11 4.47 -10.09
C VAL A 32 -10.33 3.40 -10.85
N ALA A 33 -9.11 3.69 -11.30
CA ALA A 33 -8.27 2.73 -12.00
C ALA A 33 -7.94 1.52 -11.12
N LEU A 34 -7.55 1.75 -9.86
CA LEU A 34 -7.23 0.68 -8.92
C LEU A 34 -8.46 -0.16 -8.55
N LEU A 35 -9.61 0.47 -8.34
CA LEU A 35 -10.88 -0.23 -8.08
C LEU A 35 -11.35 -1.03 -9.30
N ALA A 36 -11.22 -0.49 -10.51
CA ALA A 36 -11.53 -1.19 -11.75
C ALA A 36 -10.61 -2.40 -11.97
N LEU A 37 -9.32 -2.24 -11.70
CA LEU A 37 -8.33 -3.32 -11.80
C LEU A 37 -8.62 -4.42 -10.76
N MET A 38 -9.06 -4.06 -9.55
CA MET A 38 -9.55 -4.99 -8.55
C MET A 38 -10.82 -5.72 -9.02
N ALA A 39 -11.81 -4.97 -9.53
CA ALA A 39 -13.08 -5.51 -10.00
C ALA A 39 -12.92 -6.45 -11.20
N LEU A 40 -11.90 -6.25 -12.03
CA LEU A 40 -11.57 -7.13 -13.15
C LEU A 40 -10.79 -8.37 -12.70
N ALA A 41 -9.86 -8.23 -11.75
CA ALA A 41 -9.02 -9.34 -11.27
C ALA A 41 -9.83 -10.42 -10.51
N ILE A 42 -10.87 -10.04 -9.78
CA ILE A 42 -11.71 -10.96 -9.00
C ILE A 42 -12.44 -12.00 -9.88
N PRO A 43 -13.22 -11.64 -10.92
CA PRO A 43 -13.93 -12.61 -11.76
C PRO A 43 -12.97 -13.47 -12.60
N LEU A 44 -11.86 -12.90 -13.10
CA LEU A 44 -10.82 -13.65 -13.82
C LEU A 44 -10.17 -14.74 -12.94
N GLY A 45 -9.97 -14.44 -11.66
CA GLY A 45 -9.49 -15.39 -10.68
C GLY A 45 -10.47 -16.50 -10.30
N ARG A 46 -11.78 -16.17 -10.23
CA ARG A 46 -12.84 -17.14 -9.91
C ARG A 46 -13.10 -18.13 -11.05
N SER A 47 -12.77 -17.79 -12.29
CA SER A 47 -12.92 -18.66 -13.46
C SER A 47 -11.93 -19.86 -13.49
N GLY A 48 -11.07 -20.02 -12.48
CA GLY A 48 -10.13 -21.15 -12.39
C GLY A 48 -8.95 -21.09 -13.37
N ARG A 49 -8.87 -20.04 -14.20
CA ARG A 49 -7.77 -19.79 -15.16
C ARG A 49 -6.75 -18.76 -14.66
N GLY A 50 -6.86 -18.30 -13.41
CA GLY A 50 -6.10 -17.18 -12.86
C GLY A 50 -5.39 -17.46 -11.53
N ALA A 51 -4.90 -16.40 -10.89
CA ALA A 51 -4.21 -16.46 -9.60
C ALA A 51 -5.09 -17.08 -8.51
N SER A 52 -4.48 -17.77 -7.54
CA SER A 52 -5.22 -18.39 -6.42
C SER A 52 -6.00 -17.35 -5.60
N LEU A 53 -7.19 -17.70 -5.10
CA LEU A 53 -8.05 -16.80 -4.32
C LEU A 53 -7.32 -16.04 -3.18
N PRO A 54 -6.40 -16.65 -2.40
CA PRO A 54 -5.64 -15.92 -1.37
C PRO A 54 -4.71 -14.84 -1.92
N VAL A 55 -4.16 -15.03 -3.13
CA VAL A 55 -3.36 -14.00 -3.83
C VAL A 55 -4.25 -12.81 -4.19
N LEU A 56 -5.44 -13.08 -4.73
CA LEU A 56 -6.39 -12.03 -5.11
C LEU A 56 -6.90 -11.25 -3.90
N LEU A 57 -7.22 -11.94 -2.79
CA LEU A 57 -7.66 -11.30 -1.55
C LEU A 57 -6.53 -10.48 -0.93
N GLY A 58 -5.30 -10.98 -0.93
CA GLY A 58 -4.14 -10.20 -0.48
C GLY A 58 -3.88 -8.97 -1.35
N PHE A 59 -3.97 -9.10 -2.67
CA PHE A 59 -3.86 -7.98 -3.61
C PHE A 59 -4.96 -6.93 -3.37
N ALA A 60 -6.21 -7.36 -3.32
CA ALA A 60 -7.37 -6.51 -3.08
C ALA A 60 -7.27 -5.75 -1.75
N ALA A 61 -6.93 -6.45 -0.67
CA ALA A 61 -6.69 -5.82 0.62
C ALA A 61 -5.54 -4.81 0.54
N GLY A 62 -4.46 -5.14 -0.17
CA GLY A 62 -3.33 -4.24 -0.35
C GLY A 62 -3.70 -2.97 -1.11
N VAL A 63 -4.52 -3.07 -2.15
CA VAL A 63 -5.06 -1.91 -2.88
C VAL A 63 -5.89 -1.01 -1.97
N LEU A 64 -6.83 -1.59 -1.22
CA LEU A 64 -7.72 -0.82 -0.34
C LEU A 64 -6.96 -0.12 0.79
N ILE A 65 -6.02 -0.82 1.45
CA ILE A 65 -5.21 -0.20 2.51
C ILE A 65 -4.25 0.85 1.91
N GLY A 66 -3.70 0.61 0.72
CA GLY A 66 -2.89 1.60 0.01
C GLY A 66 -3.66 2.87 -0.34
N LEU A 67 -4.90 2.73 -0.83
CA LEU A 67 -5.80 3.86 -1.06
C LEU A 67 -6.11 4.60 0.24
N ALA A 68 -6.34 3.87 1.34
CA ALA A 68 -6.56 4.49 2.64
C ALA A 68 -5.37 5.36 3.06
N ALA A 69 -4.13 4.91 2.84
CA ALA A 69 -2.93 5.70 3.11
C ALA A 69 -2.86 6.98 2.25
N LEU A 70 -3.24 6.91 0.96
CA LEU A 70 -3.32 8.08 0.09
C LEU A 70 -4.39 9.07 0.56
N TYR A 71 -5.56 8.58 0.96
CA TYR A 71 -6.62 9.42 1.52
C TYR A 71 -6.20 10.06 2.85
N THR A 72 -5.43 9.36 3.68
CA THR A 72 -4.86 9.94 4.91
C THR A 72 -3.91 11.10 4.58
N LYS A 73 -3.06 10.97 3.55
CA LYS A 73 -2.23 12.10 3.10
C LYS A 73 -3.09 13.27 2.59
N GLY A 74 -4.11 12.99 1.77
CA GLY A 74 -5.05 13.99 1.27
C GLY A 74 -5.81 14.72 2.40
N LEU A 75 -6.17 14.00 3.46
CA LEU A 75 -6.77 14.55 4.67
C LEU A 75 -5.84 15.59 5.33
N PHE A 76 -4.59 15.22 5.62
CA PHE A 76 -3.63 16.13 6.25
C PHE A 76 -3.31 17.35 5.38
N LEU A 77 -3.09 17.16 4.07
CA LEU A 77 -2.87 18.28 3.16
C LEU A 77 -4.06 19.24 3.08
N SER A 78 -5.29 18.72 3.16
CA SER A 78 -6.50 19.56 3.18
C SER A 78 -6.60 20.37 4.47
N LEU A 79 -6.19 19.79 5.61
CA LEU A 79 -6.11 20.51 6.89
C LEU A 79 -5.04 21.61 6.83
N GLU A 80 -3.85 21.31 6.31
CA GLU A 80 -2.76 22.28 6.15
C GLU A 80 -3.10 23.41 5.17
N SER A 81 -3.91 23.12 4.14
CA SER A 81 -4.38 24.10 3.15
C SER A 81 -5.52 24.98 3.66
N GLY A 82 -5.94 24.84 4.92
CA GLY A 82 -7.04 25.63 5.51
C GLY A 82 -8.43 25.21 5.05
N LEU A 83 -8.60 23.98 4.55
CA LEU A 83 -9.87 23.41 4.10
C LEU A 83 -10.33 22.25 5.02
N PRO A 84 -10.59 22.51 6.32
CA PRO A 84 -10.90 21.45 7.28
C PRO A 84 -12.21 20.74 6.97
N TRP A 85 -13.21 21.45 6.43
CA TRP A 85 -14.49 20.84 6.06
C TRP A 85 -14.30 19.75 4.98
N PHE A 86 -13.42 19.98 4.01
CA PHE A 86 -13.14 19.03 2.94
C PHE A 86 -12.39 17.80 3.47
N ALA A 87 -11.44 18.02 4.39
CA ALA A 87 -10.75 16.95 5.09
C ALA A 87 -11.74 16.04 5.84
N TRP A 88 -12.61 16.62 6.67
CA TRP A 88 -13.52 15.87 7.52
C TRP A 88 -14.70 15.23 6.79
N LEU A 89 -15.26 15.91 5.79
CA LEU A 89 -16.47 15.42 5.11
C LEU A 89 -16.17 14.48 3.93
N VAL A 90 -15.00 14.60 3.30
CA VAL A 90 -14.65 13.80 2.11
C VAL A 90 -13.58 12.78 2.44
N PHE A 91 -12.42 13.22 2.94
CA PHE A 91 -11.30 12.30 3.14
C PHE A 91 -11.50 11.37 4.33
N LEU A 92 -12.05 11.83 5.46
CA LEU A 92 -12.22 10.98 6.63
C LEU A 92 -13.12 9.76 6.35
N PRO A 93 -14.31 9.89 5.74
CA PRO A 93 -15.13 8.73 5.36
C PRO A 93 -14.42 7.78 4.39
N LEU A 94 -13.67 8.32 3.43
CA LEU A 94 -12.91 7.51 2.47
C LEU A 94 -11.78 6.72 3.13
N VAL A 95 -11.04 7.34 4.07
CA VAL A 95 -10.01 6.67 4.89
C VAL A 95 -10.63 5.52 5.67
N LEU A 96 -11.77 5.76 6.32
CA LEU A 96 -12.46 4.75 7.12
C LEU A 96 -12.98 3.62 6.24
N ALA A 97 -13.69 3.93 5.16
CA ALA A 97 -14.25 2.94 4.25
C ALA A 97 -13.16 2.05 3.62
N ALA A 98 -12.06 2.66 3.17
CA ALA A 98 -10.95 1.93 2.57
C ALA A 98 -10.21 1.05 3.59
N ASN A 99 -10.00 1.52 4.83
CA ASN A 99 -9.41 0.70 5.90
C ASN A 99 -10.33 -0.46 6.30
N ILE A 100 -11.60 -0.17 6.58
CA ILE A 100 -12.57 -1.20 6.99
C ILE A 100 -12.70 -2.26 5.89
N GLY A 101 -12.88 -1.84 4.64
CA GLY A 101 -12.93 -2.75 3.50
C GLY A 101 -11.65 -3.55 3.32
N GLY A 102 -10.48 -2.89 3.41
CA GLY A 102 -9.18 -3.53 3.29
C GLY A 102 -8.94 -4.59 4.36
N ILE A 103 -9.23 -4.28 5.62
CA ILE A 103 -9.13 -5.21 6.74
C ILE A 103 -10.12 -6.36 6.56
N TRP A 104 -11.36 -6.08 6.19
CA TRP A 104 -12.37 -7.13 5.99
C TRP A 104 -11.97 -8.13 4.89
N VAL A 105 -11.48 -7.64 3.75
CA VAL A 105 -10.95 -8.48 2.67
C VAL A 105 -9.71 -9.26 3.11
N GLN A 106 -8.83 -8.64 3.90
CA GLN A 106 -7.64 -9.29 4.45
C GLN A 106 -8.01 -10.45 5.38
N GLN A 107 -8.98 -10.24 6.28
CA GLN A 107 -9.50 -11.27 7.18
C GLN A 107 -10.15 -12.42 6.40
N ALA A 108 -10.94 -12.12 5.37
CA ALA A 108 -11.47 -13.14 4.47
C ALA A 108 -10.35 -13.96 3.80
N GLY A 109 -9.24 -13.33 3.43
CA GLY A 109 -8.05 -14.01 2.93
C GLY A 109 -7.42 -14.97 3.95
N PHE A 110 -7.32 -14.56 5.22
CA PHE A 110 -6.72 -15.38 6.27
C PHE A 110 -7.52 -16.65 6.56
N GLN A 111 -8.85 -16.58 6.45
CA GLN A 111 -9.74 -17.73 6.64
C GLN A 111 -9.53 -18.86 5.62
N HIS A 112 -8.83 -18.61 4.50
CA HIS A 112 -8.51 -19.62 3.49
C HIS A 112 -7.23 -20.41 3.79
N GLY A 113 -6.68 -20.34 5.01
CA GLY A 113 -5.54 -21.15 5.46
C GLY A 113 -4.18 -20.77 4.83
N ARG A 114 -4.12 -19.73 4.01
CA ARG A 114 -2.91 -19.21 3.36
C ARG A 114 -2.58 -17.79 3.81
N ALA A 115 -2.71 -17.54 5.11
CA ALA A 115 -2.55 -16.21 5.71
C ALA A 115 -1.25 -15.53 5.28
N LEU A 116 -0.16 -16.30 5.18
CA LEU A 116 1.13 -15.76 4.80
C LEU A 116 1.19 -15.18 3.39
N ILE A 117 0.52 -15.83 2.42
CA ILE A 117 0.44 -15.33 1.04
C ILE A 117 -0.38 -14.04 1.00
N VAL A 118 -1.47 -14.00 1.77
CA VAL A 118 -2.34 -12.82 1.87
C VAL A 118 -1.58 -11.65 2.46
N VAL A 119 -0.86 -11.86 3.58
CA VAL A 119 0.01 -10.84 4.21
C VAL A 119 1.07 -10.36 3.22
N ALA A 120 1.73 -11.28 2.51
CA ALA A 120 2.78 -10.94 1.56
C ALA A 120 2.28 -10.07 0.42
N MET A 121 1.18 -10.49 -0.20
CA MET A 121 0.60 -9.77 -1.32
C MET A 121 0.02 -8.42 -0.89
N ASN A 122 -0.62 -8.37 0.28
CA ASN A 122 -1.09 -7.14 0.88
C ASN A 122 0.06 -6.15 1.11
N ALA A 123 1.13 -6.60 1.77
CA ALA A 123 2.26 -5.75 2.11
C ALA A 123 2.92 -5.15 0.87
N VAL A 124 3.19 -5.97 -0.16
CA VAL A 124 3.78 -5.48 -1.41
C VAL A 124 2.84 -4.52 -2.12
N THR A 125 1.58 -4.91 -2.31
CA THR A 125 0.60 -4.13 -3.09
C THR A 125 0.31 -2.78 -2.42
N ASN A 126 0.10 -2.76 -1.11
CA ASN A 126 -0.12 -1.54 -0.34
C ASN A 126 1.05 -0.57 -0.49
N LYS A 127 2.30 -1.05 -0.38
CA LYS A 127 3.48 -0.21 -0.58
C LYS A 127 3.55 0.35 -2.00
N VAL A 128 3.32 -0.49 -3.02
CA VAL A 128 3.31 -0.03 -4.42
C VAL A 128 2.25 1.04 -4.64
N VAL A 129 1.01 0.81 -4.19
CA VAL A 129 -0.09 1.78 -4.32
C VAL A 129 0.23 3.09 -3.59
N THR A 130 0.75 3.01 -2.37
CA THR A 130 1.10 4.21 -1.58
C THR A 130 2.19 5.03 -2.25
N ILE A 131 3.21 4.36 -2.81
CA ILE A 131 4.37 5.03 -3.43
C ILE A 131 3.98 5.62 -4.78
N ILE A 132 3.46 4.79 -5.69
CA ILE A 132 3.10 5.22 -7.05
C ILE A 132 1.92 6.19 -7.01
N GLY A 133 0.88 5.87 -6.24
CA GLY A 133 -0.25 6.77 -6.05
C GLY A 133 0.18 8.07 -5.39
N GLY A 134 1.14 8.06 -4.47
CA GLY A 134 1.71 9.27 -3.89
C GLY A 134 2.35 10.18 -4.94
N MET A 135 3.21 9.61 -5.78
CA MET A 135 3.87 10.34 -6.87
C MET A 135 2.85 10.90 -7.88
N MET A 136 1.83 10.11 -8.24
CA MET A 136 0.84 10.51 -9.25
C MET A 136 -0.19 11.53 -8.75
N THR A 137 -0.58 11.47 -7.47
CA THR A 137 -1.74 12.22 -6.97
C THR A 137 -1.36 13.43 -6.13
N LEU A 138 -0.21 13.39 -5.46
CA LEU A 138 0.28 14.47 -4.61
C LEU A 138 1.38 15.31 -5.28
N GLY A 139 1.77 14.96 -6.51
CA GLY A 139 2.88 15.62 -7.20
C GLY A 139 4.21 15.45 -6.46
N GLU A 140 4.35 14.38 -5.65
CA GLU A 140 5.62 13.96 -5.05
C GLU A 140 6.57 13.47 -6.16
N LEU A 141 6.99 14.37 -7.03
CA LEU A 141 8.01 14.11 -8.03
C LEU A 141 9.35 13.87 -7.33
N LEU A 142 10.24 13.15 -8.02
CA LEU A 142 11.60 12.94 -7.56
C LEU A 142 12.25 14.31 -7.28
N PRO A 143 12.99 14.46 -6.17
CA PRO A 143 13.76 15.65 -5.86
C PRO A 143 14.54 16.14 -7.09
N GLY A 144 14.59 17.45 -7.34
CA GLY A 144 15.37 18.01 -8.45
C GLY A 144 16.87 17.74 -8.31
N ASP A 145 17.34 17.51 -7.07
CA ASP A 145 18.69 17.04 -6.78
C ASP A 145 18.80 15.52 -7.03
N ALA A 146 19.63 15.14 -8.00
CA ALA A 146 19.86 13.76 -8.41
C ALA A 146 20.27 12.85 -7.23
N ASN A 147 20.97 13.39 -6.22
CA ASN A 147 21.39 12.63 -5.04
C ASN A 147 20.21 12.31 -4.11
N LEU A 148 19.29 13.26 -3.94
CA LEU A 148 18.08 13.05 -3.14
C LEU A 148 17.10 12.13 -3.88
N ALA A 149 16.98 12.26 -5.20
CA ALA A 149 16.20 11.35 -6.05
C ALA A 149 16.72 9.90 -5.97
N ALA A 150 18.03 9.71 -6.06
CA ALA A 150 18.67 8.40 -5.91
C ALA A 150 18.42 7.82 -4.50
N ALA A 151 18.54 8.63 -3.45
CA ALA A 151 18.26 8.20 -2.08
C ALA A 151 16.78 7.80 -1.89
N ARG A 152 15.84 8.54 -2.49
CA ARG A 152 14.40 8.23 -2.45
C ARG A 152 14.09 6.91 -3.16
N LEU A 153 14.66 6.72 -4.36
CA LEU A 153 14.52 5.49 -5.13
C LEU A 153 15.15 4.29 -4.40
N ALA A 154 16.36 4.45 -3.88
CA ALA A 154 17.04 3.41 -3.08
C ALA A 154 16.23 3.06 -1.82
N GLY A 155 15.63 4.05 -1.16
CA GLY A 155 14.71 3.84 -0.04
C GLY A 155 13.50 3.01 -0.41
N PHE A 156 12.83 3.34 -1.52
CA PHE A 156 11.69 2.57 -2.03
C PHE A 156 12.07 1.13 -2.39
N VAL A 157 13.16 0.95 -3.14
CA VAL A 157 13.65 -0.39 -3.51
C VAL A 157 14.00 -1.20 -2.27
N THR A 158 14.64 -0.60 -1.27
CA THR A 158 14.99 -1.27 0.00
C THR A 158 13.77 -1.66 0.82
N ILE A 159 12.70 -0.86 0.79
CA ILE A 159 11.43 -1.20 1.45
C ILE A 159 10.75 -2.35 0.72
N LEU A 160 10.68 -2.31 -0.61
CA LEU A 160 10.08 -3.37 -1.41
C LEU A 160 10.85 -4.69 -1.28
N ALA A 161 12.18 -4.65 -1.41
CA ALA A 161 13.04 -5.81 -1.24
C ALA A 161 12.95 -6.38 0.19
N GLY A 162 13.01 -5.51 1.21
CA GLY A 162 12.85 -5.94 2.59
C GLY A 162 11.49 -6.58 2.87
N THR A 163 10.42 -6.06 2.27
CA THR A 163 9.08 -6.63 2.37
C THR A 163 9.03 -8.00 1.68
N ALA A 164 9.59 -8.14 0.48
CA ALA A 164 9.64 -9.41 -0.25
C ALA A 164 10.48 -10.49 0.47
N ILE A 165 11.59 -10.08 1.09
CA ILE A 165 12.43 -10.98 1.89
C ILE A 165 11.67 -11.43 3.14
N LEU A 166 11.10 -10.50 3.91
CA LEU A 166 10.38 -10.82 5.14
C LEU A 166 9.23 -11.79 4.88
N THR A 167 8.52 -11.63 3.77
CA THR A 167 7.40 -12.50 3.41
C THR A 167 7.85 -13.87 2.95
N ARG A 168 9.02 -13.98 2.30
CA ARG A 168 9.61 -15.27 1.91
C ARG A 168 10.12 -16.06 3.12
N PHE A 169 10.83 -15.41 4.03
CA PHE A 169 11.49 -16.09 5.17
C PHE A 169 10.54 -16.32 6.35
N GLY A 170 9.70 -15.34 6.71
CA GLY A 170 8.68 -15.54 7.75
C GLY A 170 7.69 -16.66 7.40
N GLY A 171 7.53 -16.95 6.10
CA GLY A 171 6.75 -18.09 5.61
C GLY A 171 7.33 -19.45 5.84
N ALA A 172 8.63 -19.57 5.58
CA ALA A 172 9.33 -20.83 5.65
C ALA A 172 9.45 -21.32 7.09
N GLU A 173 9.77 -20.42 8.04
CA GLU A 173 9.93 -20.76 9.45
C GLU A 173 8.61 -21.15 10.13
N ILE A 174 7.53 -20.39 9.91
CA ILE A 174 6.22 -20.70 10.50
C ILE A 174 5.68 -22.03 9.95
N GLY A 175 5.84 -22.28 8.65
CA GLY A 175 5.43 -23.55 8.03
C GLY A 175 6.22 -24.77 8.52
N GLN A 176 7.46 -24.59 8.95
CA GLN A 176 8.28 -25.64 9.57
C GLN A 176 7.91 -25.86 11.04
N ALA A 177 7.65 -24.79 11.80
CA ALA A 177 7.24 -24.86 13.20
C ALA A 177 5.91 -25.61 13.40
N THR A 178 4.95 -25.47 12.49
CA THR A 178 3.67 -26.21 12.55
C THR A 178 3.79 -27.68 12.14
N ARG A 179 4.87 -28.07 11.44
CA ARG A 179 5.13 -29.46 11.01
C ARG A 179 6.02 -30.25 11.97
N ALA A 180 6.57 -29.60 13.00
CA ALA A 180 7.31 -30.31 14.03
C ALA A 180 6.34 -31.22 14.80
N PRO A 181 6.59 -32.54 14.88
CA PRO A 181 5.76 -33.43 15.68
C PRO A 181 5.83 -32.96 17.13
N VAL A 182 4.67 -32.75 17.74
CA VAL A 182 4.54 -32.60 19.20
C VAL A 182 5.13 -33.88 19.79
N ARG A 183 6.35 -33.80 20.33
CA ARG A 183 6.90 -34.89 21.14
C ARG A 183 6.02 -34.97 22.38
N ALA A 184 5.16 -35.98 22.40
CA ALA A 184 4.43 -36.43 23.56
C ALA A 184 5.40 -36.97 24.62
#